data_AF-A0A067MLR6-F1
#
_entry.id   AF-A0A067MLR6-F1
#
_cell.length_a   1.000
_cell.length_b   1.000
_cell.length_c   1.000
_cell.angle_alpha   90.00
_cell.angle_beta   90.00
_cell.angle_gamma   90.00
#
_symmetry.space_group_name_H-M   'P 1'
#
loop_
_entity.id
_entity.type
_entity.pdbx_description
1 polymer ?
#
loop_
_entity_poly.entity_id
_entity_poly.type
_entity_poly.pdbx_seq_one_letter_code
_entity_poly.pdbx_strand_id
1 'polypeptide(L)'
;MPRASRSRSASRSSPIAGRSSAPSNRRGGPLNSVADMQIALTEAQLEASTRAEEIKELKRELATMMNQQNRRRRRAFPATTPEDRAVVLAGKKFTVTCQMWIPDHAFFAKEYDEDNPDERLEELIASLPLSVQDMRDSYHVTRLFFTAMSNQRSAAAHRVQMVCGSTIFGCQATELTDITRRAKSEIFGELLEFDEEKGTYARLPQLLCIDGPGSKPNRVFRNPIVLAIAKVTLFGPSMVLKDGKKLNTPILCANLWSLTEVTAGLIAFSAVLARWAISPDDSLETEGATSRIKYFEDFLFYREYINRGLAQRKKAITGLFYEWNQVLFPEMFERRYEDASDEEVLEAFHELEDEEAEEPEAGDED
;
A
#
# COMPACT_ATOMS: atom_id res chain seq x y z
N MET A 1 -8.58 29.71 -39.14
CA MET A 1 -7.29 29.59 -39.88
C MET A 1 -6.64 28.26 -39.51
N PRO A 2 -6.59 27.26 -40.41
CA PRO A 2 -6.07 25.94 -40.08
C PRO A 2 -4.57 25.85 -40.39
N ARG A 3 -3.76 25.43 -39.41
CA ARG A 3 -2.34 25.12 -39.61
C ARG A 3 -2.17 23.62 -39.84
N ALA A 4 -1.68 23.30 -41.03
CA ALA A 4 -1.49 21.98 -41.57
C ALA A 4 -0.36 21.19 -40.87
N SER A 5 -0.66 19.91 -40.69
CA SER A 5 0.24 18.80 -40.39
C SER A 5 1.31 18.58 -41.47
N ARG A 6 2.54 18.26 -41.06
CA ARG A 6 3.57 17.69 -41.95
C ARG A 6 4.17 16.44 -41.32
N SER A 7 3.85 15.28 -41.92
CA SER A 7 4.58 14.04 -41.75
C SER A 7 5.85 14.08 -42.60
N ARG A 8 6.91 13.40 -42.14
CA ARG A 8 8.10 13.09 -42.95
C ARG A 8 8.45 11.62 -42.78
N SER A 9 8.00 10.84 -43.76
CA SER A 9 8.51 9.51 -44.11
C SER A 9 9.82 9.67 -44.90
N ALA A 10 10.85 8.90 -44.56
CA ALA A 10 12.05 8.78 -45.38
C ALA A 10 12.32 7.30 -45.69
N SER A 11 11.83 6.89 -46.86
CA SER A 11 12.24 5.70 -47.59
C SER A 11 13.55 6.00 -48.34
N ARG A 12 14.54 5.12 -48.24
CA ARG A 12 15.67 5.09 -49.19
C ARG A 12 15.90 3.67 -49.66
N SER A 13 15.83 3.51 -50.97
CA SER A 13 16.02 2.29 -51.74
C SER A 13 17.12 2.52 -52.78
N SER A 14 18.00 1.51 -52.90
CA SER A 14 18.76 1.08 -54.10
C SER A 14 20.00 1.91 -54.53
N PRO A 15 20.91 1.43 -55.44
CA PRO A 15 21.04 0.11 -56.13
C PRO A 15 22.49 -0.45 -56.37
N ILE A 16 22.57 -1.75 -56.72
CA ILE A 16 23.26 -2.44 -57.86
C ILE A 16 24.81 -2.46 -58.05
N ALA A 17 25.32 -3.71 -58.04
CA ALA A 17 26.32 -4.43 -58.87
C ALA A 17 27.80 -4.00 -59.01
N GLY A 18 28.68 -5.02 -58.95
CA GLY A 18 30.05 -4.96 -59.47
C GLY A 18 30.88 -6.24 -59.30
N ARG A 19 30.78 -7.16 -60.27
CA ARG A 19 31.79 -8.09 -60.83
C ARG A 19 32.92 -8.69 -59.96
N SER A 20 32.92 -10.03 -59.92
CA SER A 20 33.98 -10.98 -60.32
C SER A 20 35.46 -10.59 -60.17
N SER A 21 36.18 -11.31 -59.31
CA SER A 21 37.46 -11.94 -59.66
C SER A 21 37.88 -12.96 -58.60
N ALA A 22 38.06 -14.21 -59.04
CA ALA A 22 38.72 -15.24 -58.26
C ALA A 22 40.22 -14.95 -58.15
N PRO A 23 40.86 -15.37 -57.05
CA PRO A 23 42.15 -16.00 -57.20
C PRO A 23 42.24 -17.32 -56.43
N SER A 24 42.60 -18.36 -57.18
CA SER A 24 43.78 -19.20 -56.90
C SER A 24 43.99 -19.69 -55.46
N ASN A 25 43.66 -20.97 -55.26
CA ASN A 25 44.34 -21.93 -54.40
C ASN A 25 45.75 -21.51 -53.93
N ARG A 26 45.94 -21.32 -52.62
CA ARG A 26 47.16 -21.73 -51.92
C ARG A 26 46.79 -22.49 -50.66
N ARG A 27 47.06 -23.79 -50.70
CA ARG A 27 47.14 -24.67 -49.53
C ARG A 27 48.25 -24.15 -48.62
N GLY A 28 47.89 -23.50 -47.52
CA GLY A 28 48.72 -23.27 -46.35
C GLY A 28 48.12 -24.07 -45.19
N GLY A 29 48.94 -24.87 -44.50
CA GLY A 29 48.51 -25.93 -43.60
C GLY A 29 47.80 -25.50 -42.29
N PRO A 30 47.18 -26.48 -41.58
CA PRO A 30 46.29 -26.27 -40.45
C PRO A 30 46.97 -25.98 -39.10
N LEU A 31 48.18 -25.42 -39.08
CA LEU A 31 48.96 -25.24 -37.84
C LEU A 31 48.96 -23.80 -37.27
N ASN A 32 48.42 -22.81 -37.98
CA ASN A 32 48.24 -21.44 -37.44
C ASN A 32 46.82 -21.19 -36.88
N SER A 33 45.87 -22.11 -37.11
CA SER A 33 44.46 -21.92 -36.73
C SER A 33 44.21 -21.87 -35.22
N VAL A 34 45.02 -22.56 -34.41
CA VAL A 34 44.83 -22.59 -32.95
C VAL A 34 45.34 -21.31 -32.30
N ALA A 35 46.46 -20.77 -32.76
CA ALA A 35 47.00 -19.51 -32.26
C ALA A 35 46.07 -18.34 -32.61
N ASP A 36 45.55 -18.29 -33.83
CA ASP A 36 44.59 -17.26 -34.25
C ASP A 36 43.28 -17.35 -33.45
N MET A 37 42.80 -18.55 -33.13
CA MET A 37 41.64 -18.74 -32.25
C MET A 37 41.91 -18.30 -30.80
N GLN A 38 43.12 -18.55 -30.28
CA GLN A 38 43.49 -18.10 -28.93
C GLN A 38 43.54 -16.57 -28.85
N ILE A 39 44.11 -15.92 -29.87
CA ILE A 39 44.13 -14.45 -29.98
C ILE A 39 42.70 -13.91 -30.02
N ALA A 40 41.84 -14.43 -30.90
CA ALA A 40 40.45 -14.01 -31.00
C ALA A 40 39.65 -14.23 -29.70
N LEU A 41 39.92 -15.33 -28.97
CA LEU A 41 39.29 -15.58 -27.67
C LEU A 41 39.73 -14.57 -26.62
N THR A 42 41.02 -14.24 -26.56
CA THR A 42 41.53 -13.23 -25.62
C THR A 42 41.00 -11.83 -25.93
N GLU A 43 40.90 -11.47 -27.21
CA GLU A 43 40.29 -10.21 -27.65
C GLU A 43 38.81 -10.14 -27.26
N ALA A 44 38.05 -11.21 -27.51
CA ALA A 44 36.64 -11.29 -27.13
C ALA A 44 36.43 -11.22 -25.60
N GLN A 45 37.31 -11.86 -24.82
CA GLN A 45 37.27 -11.78 -23.34
C GLN A 45 37.55 -10.36 -22.86
N LEU A 46 38.53 -9.67 -23.45
CA LEU A 46 38.85 -8.29 -23.13
C LEU A 46 37.68 -7.35 -23.47
N GLU A 47 37.09 -7.49 -24.67
CA GLU A 47 35.91 -6.72 -25.05
C GLU A 47 34.72 -6.96 -24.12
N ALA A 48 34.48 -8.21 -23.72
CA ALA A 48 33.41 -8.56 -22.78
C ALA A 48 33.62 -7.90 -21.41
N SER A 49 34.87 -7.87 -20.92
CA SER A 49 35.23 -7.17 -19.68
C SER A 49 34.96 -5.67 -19.79
N THR A 50 35.40 -5.02 -20.87
CA THR A 50 35.18 -3.59 -21.10
C THR A 50 33.69 -3.25 -21.16
N ARG A 51 32.89 -4.03 -21.89
CA ARG A 51 31.43 -3.83 -21.96
C ARG A 51 30.77 -4.01 -20.59
N ALA A 52 31.24 -4.95 -19.77
CA ALA A 52 30.71 -5.16 -18.42
C ALA A 52 30.97 -3.96 -17.50
N GLU A 53 32.14 -3.34 -17.61
CA GLU A 53 32.47 -2.10 -16.88
C GLU A 53 31.62 -0.91 -17.35
N GLU A 54 31.44 -0.73 -18.66
CA GLU A 54 30.57 0.30 -19.22
C GLU A 54 29.11 0.14 -18.75
N ILE A 55 28.58 -1.08 -18.76
CA ILE A 55 27.23 -1.37 -18.24
C ILE A 55 27.14 -1.01 -16.75
N LYS A 56 28.18 -1.31 -15.97
CA LYS A 56 28.21 -0.98 -14.55
C LYS A 56 28.21 0.53 -14.32
N GLU A 57 28.96 1.28 -15.12
CA GLU A 57 29.04 2.74 -15.02
C GLU A 57 27.74 3.42 -15.47
N LEU A 58 27.18 3.02 -16.63
CA LEU A 58 25.88 3.50 -17.09
C LEU A 58 24.76 3.23 -16.08
N LYS A 59 24.80 2.08 -15.38
CA LYS A 59 23.86 1.80 -14.29
C LYS A 59 24.02 2.76 -13.10
N ARG A 60 25.25 3.17 -12.74
CA ARG A 60 25.50 4.17 -11.69
C ARG A 60 25.04 5.56 -12.13
N GLU A 61 25.31 5.95 -13.37
CA GLU A 61 24.85 7.23 -13.94
C GLU A 61 23.31 7.29 -13.99
N LEU A 62 22.66 6.22 -14.44
CA LEU A 62 21.21 6.12 -14.46
C LEU A 62 20.64 6.24 -13.03
N ALA A 63 21.23 5.54 -12.05
CA ALA A 63 20.82 5.64 -10.66
C ALA A 63 20.98 7.06 -10.08
N THR A 64 22.10 7.73 -10.38
CA THR A 64 22.34 9.12 -9.94
C THR A 64 21.39 10.12 -10.61
N MET A 65 21.16 10.00 -11.92
CA MET A 65 20.19 10.83 -12.64
C MET A 65 18.76 10.60 -12.14
N MET A 66 18.36 9.35 -11.91
CA MET A 66 17.06 9.04 -11.30
C MET A 66 16.94 9.63 -9.90
N ASN A 67 17.99 9.56 -9.07
CA ASN A 67 17.99 10.19 -7.75
C ASN A 67 17.89 11.72 -7.82
N GLN A 68 18.56 12.36 -8.79
CA GLN A 68 18.44 13.80 -9.02
C GLN A 68 17.06 14.19 -9.53
N GLN A 69 16.49 13.43 -10.47
CA GLN A 69 15.15 13.66 -10.99
C GLN A 69 14.10 13.44 -9.90
N ASN A 70 14.25 12.41 -9.08
CA ASN A 70 13.41 12.16 -7.91
C ASN A 70 13.55 13.26 -6.87
N ARG A 71 14.76 13.79 -6.60
CA ARG A 71 14.95 14.96 -5.74
C ARG A 71 14.28 16.22 -6.30
N ARG A 72 14.35 16.45 -7.62
CA ARG A 72 13.67 17.59 -8.28
C ARG A 72 12.15 17.44 -8.27
N ARG A 73 11.62 16.23 -8.46
CA ARG A 73 10.19 15.92 -8.30
C ARG A 73 9.73 16.05 -6.84
N ARG A 74 10.58 15.66 -5.88
CA ARG A 74 10.37 15.78 -4.43
C ARG A 74 10.55 17.19 -3.88
N ARG A 75 11.09 18.14 -4.65
CA ARG A 75 10.82 19.58 -4.43
C ARG A 75 9.37 19.85 -4.86
N ALA A 76 8.46 19.14 -4.22
CA ALA A 76 7.03 19.36 -4.28
C ALA A 76 6.75 20.77 -3.76
N PHE A 77 5.62 21.33 -4.21
CA PHE A 77 5.07 22.60 -3.75
C PHE A 77 5.21 22.69 -2.22
N PRO A 78 6.16 23.48 -1.70
CA PRO A 78 6.35 23.54 -0.27
C PRO A 78 5.07 24.12 0.34
N ALA A 79 4.57 23.49 1.40
CA ALA A 79 3.51 24.08 2.19
C ALA A 79 4.08 25.32 2.87
N THR A 80 3.87 26.48 2.26
CA THR A 80 4.52 27.74 2.66
C THR A 80 3.66 28.48 3.67
N THR A 81 2.35 28.35 3.58
CA THR A 81 1.38 29.02 4.45
C THR A 81 0.88 28.10 5.58
N PRO A 82 0.27 28.65 6.64
CA PRO A 82 -0.48 27.85 7.62
C PRO A 82 -1.63 27.05 6.99
N GLU A 83 -2.31 27.62 6.01
CA GLU A 83 -3.42 26.97 5.28
C GLU A 83 -2.91 25.78 4.48
N ASP A 84 -1.78 25.90 3.78
CA ASP A 84 -1.15 24.79 3.07
C ASP A 84 -0.84 23.64 4.03
N ARG A 85 -0.32 23.96 5.23
CA ARG A 85 -0.03 22.96 6.25
C ARG A 85 -1.30 22.28 6.74
N ALA A 86 -2.38 23.02 6.92
CA ALA A 86 -3.68 22.47 7.29
C ALA A 86 -4.24 21.53 6.20
N VAL A 87 -4.14 21.90 4.92
CA VAL A 87 -4.50 21.04 3.78
C VAL A 87 -3.66 19.76 3.76
N VAL A 88 -2.36 19.87 4.00
CA VAL A 88 -1.46 18.70 4.08
C VAL A 88 -1.85 17.80 5.25
N LEU A 89 -2.18 18.35 6.42
CA LEU A 89 -2.64 17.57 7.57
C LEU A 89 -3.98 16.88 7.29
N ALA A 90 -4.92 17.60 6.67
CA ALA A 90 -6.20 17.06 6.23
C ALA A 90 -6.01 15.88 5.26
N GLY A 91 -5.18 16.04 4.23
CA GLY A 91 -4.89 14.97 3.27
C GLY A 91 -4.28 13.72 3.94
N LYS A 92 -3.35 13.91 4.88
CA LYS A 92 -2.77 12.77 5.63
C LYS A 92 -3.80 12.08 6.51
N LYS A 93 -4.61 12.85 7.25
CA LYS A 93 -5.69 12.32 8.11
C LYS A 93 -6.71 11.56 7.26
N PHE A 94 -7.16 12.16 6.17
CA PHE A 94 -8.15 11.60 5.25
C PHE A 94 -7.69 10.26 4.65
N THR A 95 -6.41 10.16 4.25
CA THR A 95 -5.82 8.89 3.77
C THR A 95 -6.00 7.73 4.74
N VAL A 96 -5.82 7.99 6.02
CA VAL A 96 -5.80 6.96 7.06
C VAL A 96 -7.20 6.68 7.59
N THR A 97 -8.05 7.71 7.71
CA THR A 97 -9.33 7.61 8.45
C THR A 97 -10.57 7.53 7.56
N CYS A 98 -10.47 7.96 6.30
CA CYS A 98 -11.61 8.01 5.40
C CYS A 98 -11.36 7.18 4.14
N GLN A 99 -10.43 7.62 3.28
CA GLN A 99 -10.19 7.04 1.96
C GLN A 99 -8.72 6.91 1.67
N MET A 100 -8.28 5.69 1.37
CA MET A 100 -6.88 5.42 1.06
C MET A 100 -6.48 5.99 -0.31
N TRP A 101 -7.37 5.91 -1.31
CA TRP A 101 -7.17 6.49 -2.65
C TRP A 101 -8.36 7.35 -3.05
N ILE A 102 -8.09 8.36 -3.88
CA ILE A 102 -9.10 9.09 -4.64
C ILE A 102 -8.83 8.77 -6.11
N PRO A 103 -9.84 8.33 -6.88
CA PRO A 103 -9.64 7.82 -8.22
C PRO A 103 -9.14 8.88 -9.22
N ASP A 104 -9.56 10.13 -9.06
CA ASP A 104 -9.15 11.22 -9.96
C ASP A 104 -9.14 12.59 -9.25
N HIS A 105 -8.29 13.50 -9.71
CA HIS A 105 -8.25 14.90 -9.32
C HIS A 105 -9.57 15.63 -9.60
N ALA A 106 -10.30 15.23 -10.65
CA ALA A 106 -11.62 15.77 -10.96
C ALA A 106 -12.64 15.57 -9.83
N PHE A 107 -12.38 14.65 -8.89
CA PHE A 107 -13.22 14.42 -7.73
C PHE A 107 -13.40 15.67 -6.85
N PHE A 108 -12.39 16.55 -6.77
CA PHE A 108 -12.49 17.82 -6.02
C PHE A 108 -13.37 18.86 -6.71
N ALA A 109 -13.46 18.79 -8.04
CA ALA A 109 -14.27 19.69 -8.86
C ALA A 109 -15.72 19.21 -8.99
N LYS A 110 -16.08 18.06 -8.42
CA LYS A 110 -17.45 17.57 -8.42
C LYS A 110 -18.32 18.54 -7.61
N GLU A 111 -19.41 18.99 -8.24
CA GLU A 111 -20.45 19.77 -7.57
C GLU A 111 -21.12 18.88 -6.51
N TYR A 112 -21.42 19.47 -5.35
CA TYR A 112 -22.16 18.78 -4.32
C TYR A 112 -23.64 18.78 -4.74
N ASP A 113 -24.23 17.60 -4.84
CA ASP A 113 -25.64 17.40 -5.18
C ASP A 113 -26.38 17.05 -3.89
N GLU A 114 -27.21 17.97 -3.39
CA GLU A 114 -28.01 17.77 -2.18
C GLU A 114 -29.05 16.65 -2.35
N ASP A 115 -29.56 16.43 -3.56
CA ASP A 115 -30.58 15.41 -3.84
C ASP A 115 -29.97 14.01 -3.96
N ASN A 116 -28.67 13.93 -4.23
CA ASN A 116 -27.93 12.67 -4.35
C ASN A 116 -26.50 12.82 -3.81
N PRO A 117 -26.34 12.96 -2.48
CA PRO A 117 -25.06 13.26 -1.87
C PRO A 117 -24.08 12.12 -2.11
N ASP A 118 -22.93 12.45 -2.69
CA ASP A 118 -21.79 11.52 -2.73
C ASP A 118 -21.11 11.56 -1.36
N GLU A 119 -21.41 10.58 -0.52
CA GLU A 119 -20.88 10.47 0.85
C GLU A 119 -19.35 10.65 0.90
N ARG A 120 -18.62 10.19 -0.13
CA ARG A 120 -17.15 10.31 -0.17
C ARG A 120 -16.72 11.74 -0.43
N LEU A 121 -17.48 12.49 -1.22
CA LEU A 121 -17.24 13.90 -1.47
C LEU A 121 -17.57 14.72 -0.22
N GLU A 122 -18.64 14.36 0.48
CA GLU A 122 -18.99 14.97 1.76
C GLU A 122 -17.90 14.74 2.82
N GLU A 123 -17.44 13.49 3.00
CA GLU A 123 -16.30 13.17 3.87
C GLU A 123 -15.05 13.98 3.50
N LEU A 124 -14.78 14.14 2.19
CA LEU A 124 -13.65 14.92 1.70
C LEU A 124 -13.78 16.40 2.09
N ILE A 125 -14.93 17.01 1.79
CA ILE A 125 -15.20 18.42 2.11
C ILE A 125 -15.10 18.64 3.62
N ALA A 126 -15.73 17.77 4.42
CA ALA A 126 -15.69 17.82 5.87
C ALA A 126 -14.27 17.66 6.45
N SER A 127 -13.37 16.97 5.74
CA SER A 127 -11.97 16.82 6.15
C SER A 127 -11.13 18.07 5.89
N LEU A 128 -11.53 18.94 4.96
CA LEU A 128 -10.81 20.15 4.61
C LEU A 128 -11.05 21.26 5.65
N PRO A 129 -10.03 22.09 5.95
CA PRO A 129 -10.22 23.29 6.76
C PRO A 129 -11.29 24.21 6.15
N LEU A 130 -12.17 24.77 6.98
CA LEU A 130 -13.25 25.66 6.52
C LEU A 130 -12.73 26.80 5.63
N SER A 131 -11.57 27.36 5.95
CA SER A 131 -10.95 28.46 5.19
C SER A 131 -10.54 28.12 3.75
N VAL A 132 -10.49 26.84 3.38
CA VAL A 132 -10.10 26.38 2.05
C VAL A 132 -11.19 25.58 1.34
N GLN A 133 -12.34 25.34 1.98
CA GLN A 133 -13.44 24.59 1.37
C GLN A 133 -13.99 25.28 0.10
N ASP A 134 -14.10 26.61 0.13
CA ASP A 134 -14.53 27.42 -1.03
C ASP A 134 -13.53 27.42 -2.18
N MET A 135 -12.28 27.02 -1.93
CA MET A 135 -11.20 26.94 -2.91
C MET A 135 -10.76 25.49 -3.15
N ARG A 136 -11.59 24.51 -2.80
CA ARG A 136 -11.24 23.08 -2.89
C ARG A 136 -10.87 22.66 -4.31
N ASP A 137 -11.56 23.24 -5.29
CA ASP A 137 -11.37 23.01 -6.73
C ASP A 137 -10.11 23.70 -7.29
N SER A 138 -9.47 24.57 -6.49
CA SER A 138 -8.22 25.18 -6.89
C SER A 138 -7.14 24.12 -7.08
N TYR A 139 -6.40 24.26 -8.19
CA TYR A 139 -5.32 23.33 -8.55
C TYR A 139 -4.29 23.17 -7.42
N HIS A 140 -4.00 24.24 -6.69
CA HIS A 140 -3.03 24.24 -5.59
C HIS A 140 -3.51 23.39 -4.41
N VAL A 141 -4.73 23.61 -3.91
CA VAL A 141 -5.30 22.84 -2.79
C VAL A 141 -5.43 21.37 -3.16
N THR A 142 -6.00 21.07 -4.32
CA THR A 142 -6.14 19.71 -4.83
C THR A 142 -4.77 19.01 -4.89
N ARG A 143 -3.76 19.65 -5.51
CA ARG A 143 -2.43 19.05 -5.65
C ARG A 143 -1.73 18.83 -4.31
N LEU A 144 -1.82 19.79 -3.38
CA LEU A 144 -1.25 19.64 -2.04
C LEU A 144 -1.89 18.47 -1.30
N PHE A 145 -3.21 18.36 -1.34
CA PHE A 145 -3.96 17.29 -0.69
C PHE A 145 -3.57 15.91 -1.24
N PHE A 146 -3.61 15.72 -2.57
CA PHE A 146 -3.21 14.46 -3.21
C PHE A 146 -1.75 14.09 -2.93
N THR A 147 -0.85 15.07 -2.96
CA THR A 147 0.57 14.86 -2.64
C THR A 147 0.73 14.41 -1.19
N ALA A 148 -0.01 15.03 -0.26
CA ALA A 148 -0.03 14.65 1.14
C ALA A 148 -0.57 13.24 1.34
N MET A 149 -1.66 12.88 0.64
CA MET A 149 -2.23 11.53 0.68
C MET A 149 -1.25 10.47 0.21
N SER A 150 -0.63 10.70 -0.95
CA SER A 150 0.36 9.79 -1.55
C SER A 150 1.57 9.61 -0.62
N ASN A 151 2.11 10.71 -0.12
CA ASN A 151 3.22 10.68 0.84
C ASN A 151 2.86 9.93 2.12
N GLN A 152 1.63 10.07 2.63
CA GLN A 152 1.18 9.35 3.82
C GLN A 152 1.12 7.84 3.57
N ARG A 153 0.56 7.40 2.43
CA ARG A 153 0.52 5.98 2.06
C ARG A 153 1.92 5.40 1.97
N SER A 154 2.81 6.02 1.19
CA SER A 154 4.18 5.52 1.02
C SER A 154 4.97 5.51 2.34
N ALA A 155 4.77 6.52 3.19
CA ALA A 155 5.41 6.56 4.50
C ALA A 155 4.88 5.46 5.44
N ALA A 156 3.58 5.19 5.45
CA ALA A 156 3.00 4.11 6.24
C ALA A 156 3.45 2.74 5.73
N ALA A 157 3.39 2.51 4.41
CA ALA A 157 3.89 1.32 3.73
C ALA A 157 5.35 1.01 4.11
N HIS A 158 6.23 2.00 3.97
CA HIS A 158 7.64 1.86 4.35
C HIS A 158 7.81 1.55 5.84
N ARG A 159 7.09 2.24 6.74
CA ARG A 159 7.19 1.95 8.19
C ARG A 159 6.77 0.53 8.51
N VAL A 160 5.66 0.07 7.93
CA VAL A 160 5.13 -1.28 8.17
C VAL A 160 6.07 -2.34 7.63
N GLN A 161 6.48 -2.26 6.37
CA GLN A 161 7.27 -3.32 5.74
C GLN A 161 8.76 -3.26 6.12
N MET A 162 9.39 -2.08 6.01
CA MET A 162 10.85 -1.95 6.10
C MET A 162 11.35 -1.69 7.53
N VAL A 163 10.54 -1.09 8.39
CA VAL A 163 10.99 -0.65 9.73
C VAL A 163 10.47 -1.58 10.83
N CYS A 164 9.17 -1.90 10.81
CA CYS A 164 8.52 -2.67 11.86
C CYS A 164 8.20 -4.11 11.45
N GLY A 165 8.35 -4.44 10.17
CA GLY A 165 7.76 -5.64 9.58
C GLY A 165 8.24 -6.93 10.25
N SER A 166 9.54 -7.09 10.48
CA SER A 166 10.08 -8.28 11.14
C SER A 166 9.47 -8.52 12.53
N THR A 167 9.21 -7.45 13.28
CA THR A 167 8.59 -7.53 14.60
C THR A 167 7.08 -7.77 14.49
N ILE A 168 6.40 -7.10 13.56
CA ILE A 168 4.94 -7.24 13.36
C ILE A 168 4.59 -8.66 12.91
N PHE A 169 5.33 -9.20 11.95
CA PHE A 169 5.06 -10.50 11.32
C PHE A 169 5.87 -11.65 11.95
N GLY A 170 6.71 -11.38 12.94
CA GLY A 170 7.52 -12.41 13.60
C GLY A 170 8.51 -13.12 12.67
N CYS A 171 9.03 -12.43 11.66
CA CYS A 171 9.86 -13.00 10.60
C CYS A 171 11.22 -12.30 10.48
N GLN A 172 12.12 -12.80 9.63
CA GLN A 172 13.36 -12.10 9.35
C GLN A 172 13.11 -10.89 8.44
N ALA A 173 13.85 -9.79 8.66
CA ALA A 173 13.73 -8.61 7.81
C ALA A 173 14.00 -8.92 6.32
N THR A 174 14.92 -9.85 6.04
CA THR A 174 15.23 -10.24 4.65
C THR A 174 14.07 -10.92 3.93
N GLU A 175 13.18 -11.60 4.65
CA GLU A 175 11.98 -12.21 4.09
C GLU A 175 11.00 -11.15 3.61
N LEU A 176 10.96 -9.99 4.29
CA LEU A 176 10.09 -8.88 3.91
C LEU A 176 10.72 -7.92 2.91
N THR A 177 12.04 -7.79 2.83
CA THR A 177 12.67 -6.86 1.88
C THR A 177 12.89 -7.46 0.50
N ASP A 178 13.04 -8.79 0.40
CA ASP A 178 13.28 -9.49 -0.86
C ASP A 178 11.95 -9.98 -1.46
N ILE A 179 11.57 -9.40 -2.59
CA ILE A 179 10.35 -9.74 -3.33
C ILE A 179 10.28 -11.24 -3.65
N THR A 180 11.42 -11.85 -4.01
CA THR A 180 11.48 -13.27 -4.38
C THR A 180 11.24 -14.17 -3.18
N ARG A 181 11.71 -13.74 -1.99
CA ARG A 181 11.45 -14.47 -0.74
C ARG A 181 10.01 -14.31 -0.29
N ARG A 182 9.45 -13.10 -0.35
CA ARG A 182 8.02 -12.87 -0.07
C ARG A 182 7.14 -13.77 -0.92
N ALA A 183 7.39 -13.80 -2.23
CA ALA A 183 6.64 -14.60 -3.20
C ALA A 183 6.73 -16.12 -2.98
N LYS A 184 7.78 -16.62 -2.32
CA LYS A 184 8.02 -18.04 -2.07
C LYS A 184 7.76 -18.45 -0.62
N SER A 185 7.35 -17.52 0.22
CA SER A 185 7.12 -17.79 1.64
C SER A 185 5.79 -18.53 1.79
N GLU A 186 5.86 -19.80 2.19
CA GLU A 186 4.67 -20.61 2.49
C GLU A 186 3.83 -19.94 3.59
N ILE A 187 4.48 -19.43 4.64
CA ILE A 187 3.80 -18.72 5.75
C ILE A 187 3.03 -17.49 5.23
N PHE A 188 3.59 -16.70 4.31
CA PHE A 188 2.88 -15.56 3.76
C PHE A 188 1.78 -15.98 2.79
N GLY A 189 1.99 -17.06 2.03
CA GLY A 189 0.95 -17.67 1.19
C GLY A 189 -0.24 -18.14 2.00
N GLU A 190 -0.02 -18.82 3.12
CA GLU A 190 -1.04 -19.26 4.07
C GLU A 190 -1.77 -18.07 4.71
N LEU A 191 -1.03 -17.10 5.24
CA LEU A 191 -1.62 -15.90 5.85
C LEU A 191 -2.46 -15.08 4.88
N LEU A 192 -2.08 -15.03 3.60
CA LEU A 192 -2.85 -14.36 2.54
C LEU A 192 -3.90 -15.26 1.88
N GLU A 193 -3.98 -16.53 2.29
CA GLU A 193 -4.83 -17.56 1.70
C GLU A 193 -4.72 -17.58 0.16
N PHE A 194 -3.50 -17.84 -0.34
CA PHE A 194 -3.25 -17.98 -1.77
C PHE A 194 -3.83 -19.31 -2.29
N ASP A 195 -4.73 -19.21 -3.26
CA ASP A 195 -5.30 -20.33 -4.00
C ASP A 195 -4.41 -20.61 -5.22
N GLU A 196 -3.63 -21.70 -5.16
CA GLU A 196 -2.73 -22.11 -6.24
C GLU A 196 -3.47 -22.49 -7.53
N GLU A 197 -4.67 -23.06 -7.43
CA GLU A 197 -5.45 -23.49 -8.59
C GLU A 197 -5.96 -22.30 -9.39
N LYS A 198 -6.41 -21.26 -8.68
CA LYS A 198 -6.92 -20.03 -9.30
C LYS A 198 -5.83 -18.99 -9.52
N GLY A 199 -4.69 -19.11 -8.85
CA GLY A 199 -3.66 -18.09 -8.81
C GLY A 199 -4.15 -16.78 -8.20
N THR A 200 -5.04 -16.85 -7.20
CA THR A 200 -5.69 -15.68 -6.59
C THR A 200 -5.59 -15.71 -5.08
N TYR A 201 -5.61 -14.54 -4.45
CA TYR A 201 -5.62 -14.41 -2.99
C TYR A 201 -7.04 -14.18 -2.47
N ALA A 202 -7.36 -14.72 -1.29
CA ALA A 202 -8.64 -14.46 -0.66
C ALA A 202 -8.80 -12.95 -0.34
N ARG A 203 -10.04 -12.45 -0.44
CA ARG A 203 -10.36 -11.06 -0.09
C ARG A 203 -10.34 -10.85 1.43
N LEU A 204 -10.73 -11.83 2.22
CA LEU A 204 -10.72 -11.78 3.69
C LEU A 204 -9.81 -12.90 4.22
N PRO A 205 -8.48 -12.80 4.03
CA PRO A 205 -7.58 -13.88 4.36
C PRO A 205 -7.38 -14.00 5.88
N GLN A 206 -6.89 -15.16 6.33
CA GLN A 206 -6.51 -15.46 7.72
C GLN A 206 -5.74 -14.34 8.42
N LEU A 207 -4.87 -13.62 7.71
CA LEU A 207 -4.15 -12.45 8.24
C LEU A 207 -5.06 -11.41 8.93
N LEU A 208 -6.33 -11.34 8.54
CA LEU A 208 -7.29 -10.39 9.09
C LEU A 208 -8.11 -10.97 10.25
N CYS A 209 -8.11 -12.29 10.45
CA CYS A 209 -8.92 -12.98 11.44
C CYS A 209 -8.06 -13.51 12.59
N ILE A 210 -8.66 -13.75 13.76
CA ILE A 210 -7.91 -14.23 14.93
C ILE A 210 -7.72 -15.77 14.93
N ASP A 211 -8.60 -16.56 14.30
CA ASP A 211 -8.57 -18.05 14.37
C ASP A 211 -8.28 -18.77 13.06
N GLY A 212 -7.86 -18.05 12.03
CA GLY A 212 -7.51 -18.69 10.76
C GLY A 212 -8.65 -18.90 9.76
N PRO A 213 -8.42 -19.74 8.74
CA PRO A 213 -9.34 -19.88 7.62
C PRO A 213 -10.70 -20.41 8.07
N GLY A 214 -11.78 -19.82 7.53
CA GLY A 214 -13.15 -20.15 7.93
C GLY A 214 -13.62 -19.47 9.23
N SER A 215 -12.84 -18.54 9.78
CA SER A 215 -13.23 -17.77 10.97
C SER A 215 -14.56 -17.04 10.74
N LYS A 216 -15.40 -17.08 11.77
CA LYS A 216 -16.74 -16.51 11.76
C LYS A 216 -16.69 -15.00 11.44
N PRO A 217 -17.71 -14.41 10.80
CA PRO A 217 -17.74 -12.99 10.44
C PRO A 217 -17.51 -12.02 11.62
N ASN A 218 -17.76 -12.47 12.85
CA ASN A 218 -17.57 -11.69 14.08
C ASN A 218 -16.10 -11.52 14.50
N ARG A 219 -15.16 -12.23 13.88
CA ARG A 219 -13.75 -12.24 14.26
C ARG A 219 -12.80 -11.58 13.24
N VAL A 220 -13.36 -10.98 12.19
CA VAL A 220 -12.62 -10.24 11.16
C VAL A 220 -12.07 -8.92 11.71
N PHE A 221 -10.86 -8.55 11.28
CA PHE A 221 -10.07 -7.38 11.69
C PHE A 221 -9.59 -7.36 13.14
N ARG A 222 -9.67 -8.49 13.85
CA ARG A 222 -9.18 -8.65 15.23
C ARG A 222 -7.78 -9.24 15.33
N ASN A 223 -7.15 -9.57 14.20
CA ASN A 223 -5.79 -10.09 14.22
C ASN A 223 -4.79 -9.05 14.80
N PRO A 224 -3.95 -9.42 15.79
CA PRO A 224 -2.99 -8.50 16.40
C PRO A 224 -2.05 -7.80 15.42
N ILE A 225 -1.75 -8.41 14.26
CA ILE A 225 -0.94 -7.80 13.19
C ILE A 225 -1.60 -6.52 12.67
N VAL A 226 -2.91 -6.56 12.40
CA VAL A 226 -3.66 -5.42 11.88
C VAL A 226 -3.67 -4.28 12.90
N LEU A 227 -3.84 -4.61 14.19
CA LEU A 227 -3.80 -3.64 15.28
C LEU A 227 -2.40 -3.05 15.49
N ALA A 228 -1.33 -3.85 15.36
CA ALA A 228 0.04 -3.37 15.42
C ALA A 228 0.35 -2.39 14.28
N ILE A 229 -0.18 -2.63 13.08
CA ILE A 229 -0.07 -1.72 11.94
C ILE A 229 -0.81 -0.40 12.22
N ALA A 230 -2.00 -0.44 12.82
CA ALA A 230 -2.70 0.76 13.25
C ALA A 230 -1.87 1.57 14.25
N LYS A 231 -1.26 0.91 15.24
CA LYS A 231 -0.35 1.54 16.21
C LYS A 231 0.82 2.23 15.53
N VAL A 232 1.51 1.56 14.61
CA VAL A 232 2.65 2.15 13.86
C VAL A 232 2.20 3.30 12.97
N THR A 233 0.98 3.25 12.45
CA THR A 233 0.42 4.30 11.61
C THR A 233 0.12 5.57 12.41
N LEU A 234 -0.48 5.44 13.59
CA LEU A 234 -0.91 6.58 14.43
C LEU A 234 0.20 7.14 15.33
N PHE A 235 1.05 6.27 15.86
CA PHE A 235 1.99 6.60 16.94
C PHE A 235 3.46 6.36 16.55
N GLY A 236 3.69 5.75 15.38
CA GLY A 236 5.02 5.53 14.84
C GLY A 236 5.69 4.22 15.30
N PRO A 237 6.88 3.92 14.75
CA PRO A 237 7.55 2.61 14.92
C PRO A 237 7.89 2.23 16.36
N SER A 238 8.15 3.23 17.21
CA SER A 238 8.58 2.99 18.60
C SER A 238 7.53 2.28 19.45
N MET A 239 6.26 2.31 19.06
CA MET A 239 5.18 1.62 19.80
C MET A 239 5.17 0.10 19.64
N VAL A 240 5.85 -0.42 18.61
CA VAL A 240 5.96 -1.87 18.37
C VAL A 240 7.38 -2.36 18.65
N LEU A 241 8.40 -1.53 18.41
CA LEU A 241 9.80 -1.93 18.54
C LEU A 241 10.38 -1.86 19.97
N LYS A 242 9.67 -1.27 20.95
CA LYS A 242 10.20 -1.14 22.32
C LYS A 242 9.36 -1.95 23.31
N ASP A 243 10.02 -2.88 23.99
CA ASP A 243 9.44 -3.70 25.05
C ASP A 243 9.15 -2.88 26.31
N GLY A 244 7.91 -2.41 26.45
CA GLY A 244 7.30 -2.03 27.73
C GLY A 244 7.86 -0.81 28.46
N LYS A 245 8.92 -0.16 27.98
CA LYS A 245 9.39 1.11 28.57
C LYS A 245 8.42 2.21 28.14
N LYS A 246 7.71 2.80 29.11
CA LYS A 246 6.92 4.04 28.95
C LYS A 246 7.79 5.05 28.20
N LEU A 247 7.56 5.15 26.91
CA LEU A 247 8.14 6.18 26.11
C LEU A 247 7.35 7.45 26.44
N ASN A 248 8.06 8.53 26.73
CA ASN A 248 7.59 9.86 26.34
C ASN A 248 7.55 9.90 24.80
N THR A 249 6.73 9.05 24.17
CA THR A 249 6.60 9.01 22.72
C THR A 249 5.94 10.32 22.36
N PRO A 250 6.54 11.11 21.46
CA PRO A 250 5.83 12.24 20.91
C PRO A 250 4.57 11.68 20.25
N ILE A 251 3.45 11.96 20.88
CA ILE A 251 2.16 12.19 20.26
C ILE A 251 2.39 12.72 18.83
N LEU A 252 2.18 11.89 17.79
CA LEU A 252 2.65 12.23 16.44
C LEU A 252 1.53 12.43 15.42
N CYS A 253 0.65 11.44 15.19
CA CYS A 253 -0.44 11.59 14.21
C CYS A 253 -1.83 11.64 14.88
N ALA A 254 -2.13 10.75 15.83
CA ALA A 254 -3.43 10.71 16.49
C ALA A 254 -3.85 12.08 17.07
N ASN A 255 -3.06 12.70 17.96
CA ASN A 255 -3.44 13.99 18.53
C ASN A 255 -3.26 15.14 17.53
N LEU A 256 -2.30 15.05 16.60
CA LEU A 256 -2.13 16.03 15.51
C LEU A 256 -3.39 16.10 14.63
N TRP A 257 -4.10 14.99 14.50
CA TRP A 257 -5.37 14.86 13.79
C TRP A 257 -6.58 14.97 14.73
N SER A 258 -6.33 15.15 16.03
CA SER A 258 -7.33 15.16 17.09
C SER A 258 -8.26 13.96 17.02
N LEU A 259 -7.70 12.77 16.78
CA LEU A 259 -8.43 11.50 16.82
C LEU A 259 -8.62 11.07 18.26
N THR A 260 -9.88 10.82 18.60
CA THR A 260 -10.31 10.36 19.92
C THR A 260 -10.83 8.93 19.91
N GLU A 261 -11.08 8.38 18.73
CA GLU A 261 -11.62 7.04 18.52
C GLU A 261 -11.18 6.47 17.18
N VAL A 262 -11.28 5.14 17.07
CA VAL A 262 -11.05 4.37 15.85
C VAL A 262 -12.12 4.71 14.82
N THR A 263 -11.73 4.69 13.54
CA THR A 263 -12.62 4.90 12.40
C THR A 263 -12.62 3.65 11.52
N ALA A 264 -13.71 3.41 10.77
CA ALA A 264 -13.77 2.32 9.81
C ALA A 264 -12.64 2.39 8.78
N GLY A 265 -12.28 3.61 8.33
CA GLY A 265 -11.17 3.82 7.41
C GLY A 265 -9.81 3.43 8.00
N LEU A 266 -9.55 3.68 9.29
CA LEU A 266 -8.30 3.26 9.93
C LEU A 266 -8.16 1.73 9.98
N ILE A 267 -9.24 1.02 10.28
CA ILE A 267 -9.28 -0.45 10.30
C ILE A 267 -9.02 -0.98 8.88
N ALA A 268 -9.77 -0.49 7.89
CA ALA A 268 -9.62 -0.90 6.49
C ALA A 268 -8.22 -0.58 5.93
N PHE A 269 -7.67 0.60 6.25
CA PHE A 269 -6.33 1.03 5.86
C PHE A 269 -5.26 0.09 6.43
N SER A 270 -5.39 -0.28 7.71
CA SER A 270 -4.45 -1.18 8.38
C SER A 270 -4.52 -2.59 7.81
N ALA A 271 -5.72 -3.09 7.49
CA ALA A 271 -5.93 -4.38 6.86
C ALA A 271 -5.30 -4.47 5.45
N VAL A 272 -5.46 -3.43 4.63
CA VAL A 272 -4.84 -3.36 3.30
C VAL A 272 -3.31 -3.28 3.40
N LEU A 273 -2.78 -2.49 4.34
CA LEU A 273 -1.33 -2.45 4.58
C LEU A 273 -0.78 -3.80 5.05
N ALA A 274 -1.51 -4.52 5.90
CA ALA A 274 -1.12 -5.86 6.34
C ALA A 274 -0.96 -6.80 5.14
N ARG A 275 -1.98 -6.85 4.28
CA ARG A 275 -1.98 -7.69 3.08
C ARG A 275 -0.85 -7.32 2.13
N TRP A 276 -0.71 -6.03 1.82
CA TRP A 276 0.35 -5.56 0.91
C TRP A 276 1.76 -5.87 1.45
N ALA A 277 2.01 -5.68 2.74
CA ALA A 277 3.36 -5.77 3.30
C ALA A 277 4.00 -7.16 3.13
N ILE A 278 3.19 -8.23 3.17
CA ILE A 278 3.63 -9.61 2.96
C ILE A 278 3.34 -10.14 1.54
N SER A 279 2.68 -9.36 0.70
CA SER A 279 2.45 -9.70 -0.72
C SER A 279 3.74 -9.69 -1.53
N PRO A 280 3.76 -10.33 -2.71
CA PRO A 280 4.89 -10.24 -3.64
C PRO A 280 4.99 -8.90 -4.39
N ASP A 281 4.23 -7.86 -4.03
CA ASP A 281 4.28 -6.56 -4.71
C ASP A 281 5.34 -5.63 -4.11
N ASP A 282 6.04 -4.86 -4.97
CA ASP A 282 7.10 -3.93 -4.56
C ASP A 282 6.56 -2.55 -4.12
N SER A 283 5.39 -2.16 -4.62
CA SER A 283 4.78 -0.87 -4.33
C SER A 283 3.29 -0.99 -4.02
N LEU A 284 2.82 -0.13 -3.11
CA LEU A 284 1.42 -0.06 -2.71
C LEU A 284 0.65 0.83 -3.67
N GLU A 285 0.11 0.22 -4.72
CA GLU A 285 -0.75 0.85 -5.72
C GLU A 285 -2.21 0.37 -5.56
N THR A 286 -3.11 0.83 -6.42
CA THR A 286 -4.52 0.42 -6.38
C THR A 286 -4.72 -1.06 -6.68
N GLU A 287 -3.81 -1.66 -7.45
CA GLU A 287 -3.73 -3.09 -7.76
C GLU A 287 -2.26 -3.53 -7.71
N GLY A 288 -2.01 -4.72 -7.14
CA GLY A 288 -0.69 -5.34 -7.10
C GLY A 288 -0.19 -5.73 -8.49
N ALA A 289 1.01 -5.30 -8.86
CA ALA A 289 1.61 -5.61 -10.16
C ALA A 289 1.90 -7.12 -10.35
N THR A 290 2.24 -7.80 -9.25
CA THR A 290 2.59 -9.22 -9.23
C THR A 290 1.46 -10.05 -8.66
N SER A 291 0.91 -9.64 -7.51
CA SER A 291 -0.12 -10.42 -6.82
C SER A 291 -1.51 -10.32 -7.47
N ARG A 292 -1.75 -9.27 -8.26
CA ARG A 292 -3.08 -8.87 -8.77
C ARG A 292 -4.12 -8.61 -7.68
N ILE A 293 -3.70 -8.45 -6.43
CA ILE A 293 -4.58 -8.05 -5.34
C ILE A 293 -5.09 -6.64 -5.61
N LYS A 294 -6.41 -6.47 -5.59
CA LYS A 294 -7.06 -5.20 -5.86
C LYS A 294 -7.20 -4.37 -4.58
N TYR A 295 -6.08 -3.88 -4.08
CA TYR A 295 -5.99 -3.17 -2.80
C TYR A 295 -7.01 -2.05 -2.62
N PHE A 296 -7.32 -1.29 -3.68
CA PHE A 296 -8.34 -0.24 -3.59
C PHE A 296 -9.77 -0.79 -3.48
N GLU A 297 -10.12 -1.81 -4.26
CA GLU A 297 -11.43 -2.46 -4.15
C GLU A 297 -11.60 -3.12 -2.77
N ASP A 298 -10.54 -3.75 -2.26
CA ASP A 298 -10.55 -4.39 -0.95
C ASP A 298 -10.64 -3.38 0.19
N PHE A 299 -9.96 -2.22 0.09
CA PHE A 299 -10.15 -1.10 1.02
C PHE A 299 -11.62 -0.67 1.10
N LEU A 300 -12.24 -0.42 -0.06
CA LEU A 300 -13.63 0.01 -0.13
C LEU A 300 -14.57 -1.05 0.44
N PHE A 301 -14.33 -2.32 0.12
CA PHE A 301 -15.10 -3.44 0.64
C PHE A 301 -15.01 -3.54 2.17
N TYR A 302 -13.82 -3.46 2.76
CA TYR A 302 -13.66 -3.54 4.23
C TYR A 302 -14.36 -2.38 4.93
N ARG A 303 -14.16 -1.16 4.42
CA ARG A 303 -14.77 0.04 5.00
C ARG A 303 -16.30 -0.05 4.96
N GLU A 304 -16.85 -0.48 3.83
CA GLU A 304 -18.30 -0.66 3.65
C GLU A 304 -18.85 -1.77 4.55
N TYR A 305 -18.15 -2.90 4.67
CA TYR A 305 -18.52 -3.99 5.58
C TYR A 305 -18.66 -3.50 7.02
N ILE A 306 -17.67 -2.71 7.48
CA ILE A 306 -17.67 -2.12 8.83
C ILE A 306 -18.81 -1.11 8.98
N ASN A 307 -18.95 -0.16 8.05
CA ASN A 307 -19.99 0.88 8.13
C ASN A 307 -21.40 0.29 8.12
N ARG A 308 -21.69 -0.71 7.28
CA ARG A 308 -22.98 -1.42 7.31
C ARG A 308 -23.23 -2.10 8.65
N GLY A 309 -22.20 -2.71 9.22
CA GLY A 309 -22.32 -3.33 10.54
C GLY A 309 -22.60 -2.33 11.65
N LEU A 310 -21.97 -1.15 11.62
CA LEU A 310 -22.27 -0.04 12.54
C LEU A 310 -23.71 0.47 12.36
N ALA A 311 -24.15 0.70 11.12
CA ALA A 311 -25.51 1.16 10.82
C ALA A 311 -26.58 0.16 11.31
N GLN A 312 -26.26 -1.14 11.23
CA GLN A 312 -27.10 -2.24 11.71
C GLN A 312 -26.91 -2.57 13.19
N ARG A 313 -26.02 -1.84 13.91
CA ARG A 313 -25.65 -2.09 15.31
C ARG A 313 -25.27 -3.55 15.59
N LYS A 314 -24.58 -4.20 14.64
CA LYS A 314 -24.12 -5.58 14.80
C LYS A 314 -23.15 -5.68 15.97
N LYS A 315 -23.49 -6.49 16.99
CA LYS A 315 -22.68 -6.72 18.21
C LYS A 315 -21.20 -6.95 17.87
N ALA A 316 -20.92 -7.82 16.89
CA ALA A 316 -19.58 -8.10 16.41
C ALA A 316 -18.73 -6.88 16.01
N ILE A 317 -19.34 -5.91 15.31
CA ILE A 317 -18.66 -4.69 14.83
C ILE A 317 -18.58 -3.64 15.93
N THR A 318 -19.60 -3.53 16.78
CA THR A 318 -19.51 -2.70 17.99
C THR A 318 -18.40 -3.17 18.91
N GLY A 319 -18.30 -4.48 19.15
CA GLY A 319 -17.22 -5.10 19.93
C GLY A 319 -15.84 -4.88 19.31
N LEU A 320 -15.73 -4.94 17.98
CA LEU A 320 -14.49 -4.60 17.27
C LEU A 320 -14.04 -3.17 17.56
N PHE A 321 -14.94 -2.19 17.53
CA PHE A 321 -14.62 -0.79 17.84
C PHE A 321 -14.24 -0.61 19.31
N TYR A 322 -14.93 -1.30 20.21
CA TYR A 322 -14.63 -1.30 21.63
C TYR A 322 -13.19 -1.79 21.89
N GLU A 323 -12.84 -2.97 21.39
CA GLU A 323 -11.49 -3.55 21.52
C GLU A 323 -10.39 -2.64 20.93
N TRP A 324 -10.62 -2.12 19.72
CA TRP A 324 -9.66 -1.23 19.06
C TRP A 324 -9.48 0.08 19.85
N ASN A 325 -10.56 0.65 20.39
CA ASN A 325 -10.48 1.87 21.19
C ASN A 325 -9.79 1.64 22.54
N GLN A 326 -10.03 0.51 23.21
CA GLN A 326 -9.29 0.16 24.43
C GLN A 326 -7.78 0.12 24.18
N VAL A 327 -7.37 -0.44 23.05
CA VAL A 327 -5.94 -0.62 22.76
C VAL A 327 -5.28 0.65 22.19
N LEU A 328 -5.99 1.42 21.36
CA LEU A 328 -5.42 2.60 20.70
C LEU A 328 -5.65 3.91 21.46
N PHE A 329 -6.73 4.01 22.23
CA PHE A 329 -7.16 5.24 22.92
C PHE A 329 -7.59 4.99 24.38
N PRO A 330 -6.78 4.31 25.22
CA PRO A 330 -7.19 3.88 26.57
C PRO A 330 -7.65 5.04 27.46
N GLU A 331 -6.93 6.17 27.47
CA GLU A 331 -7.27 7.33 28.32
C GLU A 331 -8.61 7.98 27.94
N MET A 332 -8.97 7.96 26.67
CA MET A 332 -10.26 8.50 26.19
C MET A 332 -11.40 7.52 26.44
N PHE A 333 -11.06 6.23 26.43
CA PHE A 333 -11.98 5.15 26.71
C PHE A 333 -12.41 5.16 28.18
N GLU A 334 -11.47 5.12 29.12
CA GLU A 334 -11.76 5.12 30.56
C GLU A 334 -12.70 6.28 30.97
N ARG A 335 -12.47 7.49 30.46
CA ARG A 335 -13.32 8.67 30.76
C ARG A 335 -14.76 8.56 30.26
N ARG A 336 -15.02 7.84 29.17
CA ARG A 336 -16.35 7.78 28.54
C ARG A 336 -17.25 6.73 29.19
N TYR A 337 -16.65 5.72 29.81
CA TYR A 337 -17.36 4.61 30.45
C TYR A 337 -17.55 4.79 31.96
N GLU A 338 -16.78 5.67 32.63
CA GLU A 338 -17.14 6.14 33.98
C GLU A 338 -18.53 6.81 34.04
N ASP A 339 -19.04 7.31 32.90
CA ASP A 339 -20.33 8.01 32.76
C ASP A 339 -21.48 7.14 32.22
N ALA A 340 -21.22 5.92 31.73
CA ALA A 340 -22.23 5.01 31.18
C ALA A 340 -22.36 3.78 32.08
N SER A 341 -23.58 3.31 32.40
CA SER A 341 -23.77 2.12 33.25
C SER A 341 -23.13 0.90 32.57
N ASP A 342 -21.98 0.48 33.10
CA ASP A 342 -21.09 -0.58 32.58
C ASP A 342 -21.79 -1.92 32.29
N GLU A 343 -22.97 -2.16 32.86
CA GLU A 343 -23.66 -3.45 32.85
C GLU A 343 -24.16 -3.87 31.45
N GLU A 344 -24.78 -2.97 30.67
CA GLU A 344 -25.31 -3.33 29.33
C GLU A 344 -24.22 -3.62 28.29
N VAL A 345 -23.06 -2.94 28.36
CA VAL A 345 -21.97 -3.11 27.39
C VAL A 345 -21.14 -4.36 27.73
N LEU A 346 -20.93 -4.65 29.01
CA LEU A 346 -20.31 -5.92 29.44
C LEU A 346 -21.24 -7.12 29.23
N GLU A 347 -22.55 -6.99 29.46
CA GLU A 347 -23.54 -8.05 29.17
C GLU A 347 -23.54 -8.40 27.67
N ALA A 348 -23.51 -7.40 26.78
CA ALA A 348 -23.39 -7.64 25.35
C ALA A 348 -22.06 -8.32 24.94
N PHE A 349 -21.01 -8.20 25.75
CA PHE A 349 -19.73 -8.89 25.58
C PHE A 349 -19.79 -10.35 26.03
N HIS A 350 -20.41 -10.62 27.17
CA HIS A 350 -20.60 -11.99 27.66
C HIS A 350 -21.61 -12.78 26.80
N GLU A 351 -22.66 -12.14 26.30
CA GLU A 351 -23.59 -12.77 25.35
C GLU A 351 -22.93 -13.17 24.02
N LEU A 352 -21.85 -12.49 23.60
CA LEU A 352 -21.09 -12.88 22.41
C LEU A 352 -20.24 -14.13 22.62
N GLU A 353 -19.85 -14.44 23.86
CA GLU A 353 -19.23 -15.71 24.23
C GLU A 353 -20.29 -16.82 24.37
N ASP A 354 -21.51 -16.48 24.82
CA ASP A 354 -22.61 -17.45 25.02
C ASP A 354 -23.38 -17.80 23.72
N GLU A 355 -23.54 -16.88 22.76
CA GLU A 355 -24.04 -17.17 21.40
C GLU A 355 -23.09 -18.12 20.61
N GLU A 356 -21.91 -18.47 21.15
CA GLU A 356 -21.02 -19.52 20.60
C GLU A 356 -21.49 -20.94 20.89
N ALA A 357 -22.45 -21.14 21.81
CA ALA A 357 -22.85 -22.46 22.29
C ALA A 357 -24.12 -23.04 21.62
N GLU A 358 -24.90 -22.24 20.90
CA GLU A 358 -26.10 -22.71 20.19
C GLU A 358 -25.78 -22.91 18.70
N GLU A 359 -25.13 -24.03 18.38
CA GLU A 359 -25.22 -24.58 17.02
C GLU A 359 -26.68 -25.00 16.76
N PRO A 360 -27.27 -24.69 15.59
CA PRO A 360 -28.53 -25.29 15.21
C PRO A 360 -28.30 -26.79 15.04
N GLU A 361 -28.91 -27.60 15.92
CA GLU A 361 -28.98 -29.04 15.76
C GLU A 361 -29.38 -29.32 14.31
N ALA A 362 -28.47 -29.98 13.58
CA ALA A 362 -28.77 -30.51 12.27
C ALA A 362 -29.93 -31.50 12.47
N GLY A 363 -31.12 -31.07 12.07
CA GLY A 363 -32.28 -31.94 12.01
C GLY A 363 -31.98 -33.07 11.04
N ASP A 364 -31.74 -34.26 11.59
CA ASP A 364 -31.81 -35.51 10.86
C ASP A 364 -33.23 -35.63 10.27
N GLU A 365 -33.34 -35.47 8.94
CA GLU A 365 -34.55 -35.87 8.21
C GLU A 365 -34.37 -37.31 7.69
N ASP A 366 -35.17 -38.21 8.27
CA ASP A 366 -35.40 -39.60 7.87
C ASP A 366 -36.09 -39.74 6.49
#